data_AF-A0A558B2Q3-F1
#
_entry.id   AF-A0A558B2Q3-F1
#
_cell.length_a   1.000
_cell.length_b   1.000
_cell.length_c   1.000
_cell.angle_alpha   90.00
_cell.angle_beta   90.00
_cell.angle_gamma   90.00
#
_symmetry.space_group_name_H-M   'P 1'
#
loop_
_entity.id
_entity.type
_entity.pdbx_description
1 polymer ?
#
loop_
_entity_poly.entity_id
_entity_poly.type
_entity_poly.pdbx_seq_one_letter_code
_entity_poly.pdbx_strand_id
1 'polypeptide(L)'
;MAPLQILIDVALAVFVLWRVVIRQVRGSTLTTRRMVLGPALLLVIGAANCVPELPHASAAEIAFTAADLLVLAPLGIARGATTRVSERDGYAFQKGGTPTLVLWLATVAIRVGLAVLGARFGALGALTTGSLWLSLGLSLAIQNAVVHAKARRAGLTVATDASALAVDHR
;
A
#
# COMPACT_ATOMS: atom_id res chain seq x y z
N MET A 1 13.66 23.08 7.89
CA MET A 1 12.25 22.86 7.51
C MET A 1 11.39 23.82 8.29
N ALA A 2 10.38 24.43 7.68
CA ALA A 2 9.52 25.38 8.40
C ALA A 2 8.65 24.62 9.44
N PRO A 3 8.41 25.17 10.64
CA PRO A 3 7.60 24.50 11.68
C PRO A 3 6.19 24.14 11.21
N LEU A 4 5.63 24.92 10.28
CA LEU A 4 4.36 24.64 9.62
C LEU A 4 4.39 23.34 8.79
N GLN A 5 5.48 23.05 8.10
CA GLN A 5 5.62 21.86 7.26
C GLN A 5 5.60 20.59 8.10
N ILE A 6 6.29 20.61 9.25
CA ILE A 6 6.28 19.50 10.21
C ILE A 6 4.86 19.24 10.74
N LEU A 7 4.12 20.29 11.07
CA LEU A 7 2.73 20.16 11.52
C LEU A 7 1.84 19.54 10.45
N ILE A 8 2.00 19.94 9.18
CA ILE A 8 1.26 19.37 8.04
C ILE A 8 1.60 17.90 7.86
N ASP A 9 2.88 17.52 7.89
CA ASP A 9 3.32 16.14 7.71
C ASP A 9 2.78 15.23 8.82
N VAL A 10 2.82 15.70 10.08
CA VAL A 10 2.26 14.98 11.23
C VAL A 10 0.74 14.84 11.09
N ALA A 11 0.03 15.92 10.76
CA ALA A 11 -1.42 15.87 10.57
C ALA A 11 -1.83 14.91 9.44
N LEU A 12 -1.09 14.92 8.33
CA LEU A 12 -1.30 14.01 7.20
C LEU A 12 -1.04 12.55 7.60
N ALA A 13 0.05 12.29 8.32
CA ALA A 13 0.35 10.95 8.83
C ALA A 13 -0.77 10.43 9.75
N VAL A 14 -1.24 11.24 10.69
CA VAL A 14 -2.36 10.90 11.58
C VAL A 14 -3.64 10.64 10.78
N PHE A 15 -3.96 11.48 9.80
CA PHE A 15 -5.14 11.31 8.96
C PHE A 15 -5.07 10.00 8.15
N VAL A 16 -3.93 9.69 7.54
CA VAL A 16 -3.71 8.45 6.79
C VAL A 16 -3.87 7.24 7.72
N LEU A 17 -3.25 7.26 8.90
CA LEU A 17 -3.35 6.20 9.89
C LEU A 17 -4.81 5.98 10.34
N TRP A 18 -5.51 7.05 10.68
CA TRP A 18 -6.93 7.02 11.02
C TRP A 18 -7.76 6.36 9.91
N ARG A 19 -7.54 6.79 8.65
CA ARG A 19 -8.27 6.24 7.51
C ARG A 19 -7.98 4.76 7.28
N VAL A 20 -6.71 4.35 7.44
CA VAL A 20 -6.30 2.94 7.37
C VAL A 20 -7.02 2.13 8.44
N VAL A 21 -7.02 2.59 9.70
CA VAL A 21 -7.69 1.91 10.81
C VAL A 21 -9.18 1.69 10.51
N ILE A 22 -9.90 2.75 10.13
CA ILE A 22 -11.33 2.64 9.80
C ILE A 22 -11.58 1.61 8.70
N ARG A 23 -10.80 1.67 7.61
CA ARG A 23 -10.99 0.75 6.48
C ARG A 23 -10.68 -0.69 6.86
N GLN A 24 -9.62 -0.93 7.63
CA GLN A 24 -9.23 -2.28 8.06
C GLN A 24 -10.27 -2.88 9.00
N VAL A 25 -10.83 -2.10 9.93
CA VAL A 25 -11.84 -2.56 10.90
C VAL A 25 -13.21 -2.78 10.28
N ARG A 26 -13.65 -1.89 9.38
CA ARG A 26 -14.96 -2.04 8.70
C ARG A 26 -14.96 -3.24 7.75
N GLY A 27 -13.82 -3.53 7.12
CA GLY A 27 -13.74 -4.53 6.07
C GLY A 27 -14.50 -4.10 4.81
N SER A 28 -14.37 -4.90 3.76
CA SER A 28 -15.03 -4.63 2.48
C SER A 28 -15.16 -5.90 1.65
N THR A 29 -16.19 -5.99 0.83
CA THR A 29 -16.26 -6.98 -0.24
C THR A 29 -15.12 -6.78 -1.22
N LEU A 30 -14.49 -7.89 -1.62
CA LEU A 30 -13.43 -7.89 -2.62
C LEU A 30 -14.04 -7.65 -4.00
N THR A 31 -13.48 -6.66 -4.71
CA THR A 31 -13.80 -6.46 -6.12
C THR A 31 -12.54 -6.45 -6.97
N THR A 32 -12.55 -7.20 -8.07
CA THR A 32 -11.42 -7.30 -9.00
C THR A 32 -10.97 -5.91 -9.46
N ARG A 33 -11.92 -5.04 -9.79
CA ARG A 33 -11.62 -3.66 -10.22
C ARG A 33 -10.82 -2.87 -9.17
N ARG A 34 -11.22 -2.91 -7.88
CA ARG A 34 -10.51 -2.16 -6.83
C ARG A 34 -9.16 -2.78 -6.51
N MET A 35 -9.05 -4.11 -6.58
CA MET A 35 -7.80 -4.83 -6.32
C MET A 35 -6.72 -4.52 -7.34
N VAL A 36 -7.09 -4.27 -8.60
CA VAL A 36 -6.15 -4.02 -9.70
C VAL A 36 -5.95 -2.53 -9.94
N LEU A 37 -7.04 -1.75 -10.06
CA LEU A 37 -6.96 -0.37 -10.55
C LEU A 37 -6.17 0.55 -9.60
N GLY A 38 -6.39 0.43 -8.29
CA GLY A 38 -5.69 1.24 -7.30
C GLY A 38 -4.17 1.06 -7.36
N PRO A 39 -3.67 -0.17 -7.17
CA PRO A 39 -2.24 -0.45 -7.28
C PRO A 39 -1.66 -0.15 -8.66
N ALA A 40 -2.38 -0.46 -9.75
CA ALA A 40 -1.91 -0.19 -11.11
C ALA A 40 -1.69 1.32 -11.35
N LEU A 41 -2.63 2.17 -10.94
CA LEU A 41 -2.46 3.63 -11.06
C LEU A 41 -1.25 4.12 -10.27
N LEU A 42 -1.06 3.63 -9.05
CA LEU A 42 0.08 4.01 -8.20
C LEU A 42 1.41 3.55 -8.82
N LEU A 43 1.47 2.35 -9.37
CA LEU A 43 2.65 1.83 -10.07
C LEU A 43 2.97 2.67 -11.31
N VAL A 44 1.96 3.01 -12.12
CA VAL A 44 2.14 3.84 -13.33
C VAL A 44 2.62 5.25 -12.97
N ILE A 45 1.96 5.91 -12.01
CA ILE A 45 2.36 7.25 -11.54
C ILE A 45 3.76 7.21 -10.94
N GLY A 46 4.05 6.22 -10.10
CA GLY A 46 5.35 6.03 -9.50
C GLY A 46 6.45 5.81 -10.53
N ALA A 47 6.20 4.96 -11.53
CA ALA A 47 7.14 4.73 -12.63
C ALA A 47 7.35 6.00 -13.46
N ALA A 48 6.28 6.74 -13.79
CA ALA A 48 6.36 8.00 -14.51
C ALA A 48 7.21 9.05 -13.76
N ASN A 49 7.18 9.05 -12.42
CA ASN A 49 8.00 9.94 -11.60
C ASN A 49 9.44 9.44 -11.40
N CYS A 50 9.69 8.13 -11.45
CA CYS A 50 11.02 7.56 -11.15
C CYS A 50 11.89 7.39 -12.39
N VAL A 51 11.32 6.91 -13.51
CA VAL A 51 12.07 6.55 -14.71
C VAL A 51 12.88 7.73 -15.27
N PRO A 52 12.34 8.96 -15.37
CA PRO A 52 13.12 10.12 -15.83
C PRO A 52 14.28 10.50 -14.91
N GLU A 53 14.19 10.18 -13.62
CA GLU A 53 15.19 10.54 -12.61
C GLU A 53 16.35 9.54 -12.52
N LEU A 54 16.17 8.31 -13.02
CA LEU A 54 17.18 7.25 -12.95
C LEU A 54 18.56 7.65 -13.52
N PRO A 55 18.68 8.34 -14.68
CA PRO A 55 19.98 8.74 -15.22
C PRO A 55 20.73 9.78 -14.38
N HIS A 56 20.01 10.52 -13.52
CA HIS A 56 20.55 11.60 -12.70
C HIS A 56 20.66 11.22 -11.23
N ALA A 57 20.11 10.06 -10.85
CA ALA A 57 20.09 9.61 -9.47
C ALA A 57 21.48 9.22 -8.97
N SER A 58 21.79 9.65 -7.76
CA SER A 58 22.98 9.18 -7.05
C SER A 58 22.87 7.68 -6.72
N ALA A 59 24.01 7.02 -6.53
CA ALA A 59 24.03 5.64 -6.06
C ALA A 59 23.29 5.47 -4.72
N ALA A 60 23.34 6.49 -3.85
CA ALA A 60 22.61 6.51 -2.59
C ALA A 60 21.09 6.53 -2.81
N GLU A 61 20.57 7.37 -3.72
CA GLU A 61 19.14 7.40 -4.04
C GLU A 61 18.63 6.07 -4.61
N ILE A 62 19.42 5.45 -5.50
CA ILE A 62 19.09 4.14 -6.07
C ILE A 62 19.05 3.09 -4.96
N ALA A 63 20.06 3.06 -4.09
CA ALA A 63 20.14 2.11 -2.99
C ALA A 63 18.98 2.27 -1.99
N PHE A 64 18.65 3.50 -1.59
CA PHE A 64 17.54 3.77 -0.67
C PHE A 64 16.18 3.45 -1.30
N THR A 65 15.99 3.76 -2.58
CA THR A 65 14.76 3.41 -3.31
C THR A 65 14.61 1.89 -3.45
N ALA A 66 15.69 1.19 -3.81
CA ALA A 66 15.69 -0.26 -3.88
C ALA A 66 15.41 -0.90 -2.51
N ALA A 67 16.03 -0.38 -1.44
CA ALA A 67 15.77 -0.84 -0.08
C ALA A 67 14.31 -0.63 0.33
N ASP A 68 13.70 0.52 0.02
CA ASP A 68 12.27 0.78 0.28
C ASP A 68 11.39 -0.27 -0.42
N LEU A 69 11.63 -0.54 -1.71
CA LEU A 69 10.88 -1.57 -2.45
C LEU A 69 11.07 -2.97 -1.85
N LEU A 70 12.30 -3.34 -1.53
CA LEU A 70 12.65 -4.66 -0.97
C LEU A 70 12.07 -4.87 0.43
N VAL A 71 11.93 -3.83 1.24
CA VAL A 71 11.32 -3.92 2.57
C VAL A 71 9.79 -3.88 2.51
N LEU A 72 9.21 -3.07 1.61
CA LEU A 72 7.76 -2.95 1.52
C LEU A 72 7.09 -4.12 0.79
N ALA A 73 7.80 -4.85 -0.07
CA ALA A 73 7.31 -6.07 -0.69
C ALA A 73 6.92 -7.16 0.34
N PRO A 74 7.81 -7.64 1.24
CA PRO A 74 7.47 -8.64 2.24
C PRO A 74 6.44 -8.15 3.25
N LEU A 75 6.39 -6.84 3.56
CA LEU A 75 5.29 -6.28 4.37
C LEU A 75 3.94 -6.36 3.65
N GLY A 76 3.91 -6.19 2.32
CA GLY A 76 2.74 -6.46 1.49
C GLY A 76 2.27 -7.91 1.63
N ILE A 77 3.21 -8.86 1.53
CA ILE A 77 2.93 -10.30 1.70
C ILE A 77 2.36 -10.58 3.09
N ALA A 78 3.04 -10.11 4.14
CA ALA A 78 2.65 -10.32 5.53
C ALA A 78 1.25 -9.77 5.80
N ARG A 79 0.95 -8.56 5.32
CA ARG A 79 -0.40 -7.96 5.46
C ARG A 79 -1.46 -8.76 4.72
N GLY A 80 -1.17 -9.26 3.53
CA GLY A 80 -2.08 -10.13 2.80
C GLY A 80 -2.34 -11.44 3.54
N ALA A 81 -1.29 -12.01 4.14
CA ALA A 81 -1.37 -13.23 4.93
C ALA A 81 -2.22 -13.04 6.20
N THR A 82 -2.06 -11.92 6.92
CA THR A 82 -2.82 -11.63 8.16
C THR A 82 -4.23 -11.12 7.91
N THR A 83 -4.55 -10.63 6.71
CA THR A 83 -5.91 -10.20 6.34
C THR A 83 -6.86 -11.39 6.33
N ARG A 84 -7.96 -11.31 7.08
CA ARG A 84 -8.98 -12.38 7.09
C ARG A 84 -9.85 -12.25 5.86
N VAL A 85 -10.14 -13.39 5.23
CA VAL A 85 -11.06 -13.51 4.10
C VAL A 85 -12.15 -14.49 4.52
N SER A 86 -13.40 -14.08 4.40
CA SER A 86 -14.58 -14.87 4.71
C SER A 86 -15.63 -14.68 3.62
N GLU A 87 -16.66 -15.51 3.60
CA GLU A 87 -17.83 -15.24 2.77
C GLU A 87 -18.75 -14.22 3.44
N ARG A 88 -19.35 -13.33 2.64
CA ARG A 88 -20.45 -12.47 3.05
C ARG A 88 -21.28 -12.13 1.82
N ASP A 89 -22.58 -12.37 1.91
CA ASP A 89 -23.54 -12.11 0.83
C ASP A 89 -23.13 -12.77 -0.51
N GLY A 90 -22.62 -14.01 -0.46
CA GLY A 90 -22.16 -14.76 -1.65
C GLY A 90 -20.81 -14.33 -2.22
N TYR A 91 -20.16 -13.31 -1.65
CA TYR A 91 -18.86 -12.80 -2.11
C TYR A 91 -17.77 -12.88 -1.05
N ALA A 92 -16.53 -12.92 -1.51
CA ALA A 92 -15.35 -12.85 -0.68
C ALA A 92 -15.27 -11.47 -0.01
N PHE A 93 -15.30 -11.48 1.32
CA PHE A 93 -15.21 -10.30 2.17
C PHE A 93 -13.87 -10.30 2.89
N GLN A 94 -13.13 -9.18 2.79
CA GLN A 94 -11.86 -9.01 3.48
C GLN A 94 -12.01 -8.12 4.71
N LYS A 95 -11.30 -8.46 5.79
CA LYS A 95 -11.22 -7.64 6.99
C LYS A 95 -9.83 -7.72 7.62
N GLY A 96 -9.26 -6.56 7.92
CA GLY A 96 -8.00 -6.46 8.65
C GLY A 96 -8.21 -6.78 10.12
N GLY A 97 -7.30 -7.54 10.70
CA GLY A 97 -7.21 -7.74 12.16
C GLY A 97 -6.12 -6.87 12.79
N THR A 98 -5.95 -7.00 14.11
CA THR A 98 -4.86 -6.35 14.85
C THR A 98 -3.48 -6.58 14.23
N PRO A 99 -3.10 -7.80 13.77
CA PRO A 99 -1.79 -8.00 13.14
C PRO A 99 -1.63 -7.19 11.84
N THR A 100 -2.69 -7.08 11.04
CA THR A 100 -2.67 -6.26 9.81
C THR A 100 -2.47 -4.79 10.15
N LEU A 101 -3.11 -4.28 11.21
CA LEU A 101 -2.93 -2.90 11.67
C LEU A 101 -1.49 -2.65 12.16
N VAL A 102 -0.93 -3.56 12.96
CA VAL A 102 0.47 -3.47 13.43
C VAL A 102 1.43 -3.41 12.25
N LEU A 103 1.20 -4.22 11.21
CA LEU A 103 2.03 -4.19 10.00
C LEU A 103 1.91 -2.88 9.21
N TRP A 104 0.73 -2.24 9.17
CA TRP A 104 0.61 -0.90 8.61
C TRP A 104 1.41 0.14 9.40
N LEU A 105 1.35 0.08 10.73
CA LEU A 105 2.16 0.95 11.59
C LEU A 105 3.66 0.71 11.38
N ALA A 106 4.08 -0.55 11.26
CA ALA A 106 5.45 -0.91 10.94
C ALA A 106 5.88 -0.35 9.58
N THR A 107 5.02 -0.42 8.55
CA THR A 107 5.27 0.22 7.25
C THR A 107 5.53 1.73 7.40
N VAL A 108 4.69 2.45 8.14
CA VAL A 108 4.89 3.89 8.36
C VAL A 108 6.20 4.15 9.10
N ALA A 109 6.47 3.42 10.19
CA ALA A 109 7.69 3.58 10.96
C ALA A 109 8.96 3.33 10.14
N ILE A 110 8.97 2.27 9.32
CA ILE A 110 10.07 1.94 8.42
C ILE A 110 10.29 3.05 7.40
N ARG A 111 9.22 3.54 6.77
CA ARG A 111 9.34 4.63 5.78
C ARG A 111 9.89 5.91 6.40
N VAL A 112 9.41 6.29 7.60
CA VAL A 112 9.93 7.44 8.33
C VAL A 112 11.41 7.22 8.67
N GLY A 113 11.79 6.01 9.13
CA GLY A 113 13.17 5.65 9.39
C GLY A 113 14.06 5.76 8.14
N LEU A 114 13.61 5.23 7.00
CA LEU A 114 14.32 5.32 5.72
C LEU A 114 14.46 6.77 5.25
N ALA A 115 13.42 7.61 5.41
CA ALA A 115 13.50 9.02 5.06
C ALA A 115 14.51 9.78 5.95
N VAL A 116 14.49 9.54 7.26
CA VAL A 116 15.45 10.14 8.21
C VAL A 116 16.88 9.67 7.93
N LEU A 117 17.09 8.38 7.65
CA LEU A 117 18.39 7.86 7.26
C LEU A 117 18.85 8.45 5.93
N GLY A 118 17.97 8.46 4.92
CA GLY A 118 18.25 9.04 3.61
C GLY A 118 18.68 10.50 3.69
N ALA A 119 18.05 11.29 4.57
CA ALA A 119 18.45 12.67 4.85
C ALA A 119 19.92 12.79 5.31
N ARG A 120 20.37 11.85 6.17
CA ARG A 120 21.74 11.82 6.70
C ARG A 120 22.76 11.40 5.65
N PHE A 121 22.36 10.59 4.68
CA PHE A 121 23.22 10.11 3.60
C PHE A 121 23.12 10.93 2.30
N GLY A 122 22.42 12.07 2.32
CA GLY A 122 22.24 12.91 1.13
C GLY A 122 21.38 12.25 0.04
N ALA A 123 20.58 11.24 0.40
CA ALA A 123 19.75 10.46 -0.53
C ALA A 123 18.35 11.05 -0.71
N LEU A 124 18.04 12.25 -0.20
CA LEU A 124 16.75 12.92 -0.40
C LEU A 124 16.72 13.71 -1.72
N GLY A 125 16.82 12.99 -2.84
CA GLY A 125 16.67 13.58 -4.17
C GLY A 125 15.35 13.23 -4.87
N ALA A 126 15.28 13.55 -6.16
CA ALA A 126 14.06 13.42 -6.95
C ALA A 126 13.59 11.96 -7.08
N LEU A 127 14.52 11.01 -7.22
CA LEU A 127 14.18 9.59 -7.33
C LEU A 127 13.51 9.06 -6.05
N THR A 128 14.11 9.34 -4.88
CA THR A 128 13.54 8.87 -3.60
C THR A 128 12.19 9.52 -3.27
N THR A 129 12.00 10.78 -3.68
CA THR A 129 10.72 11.48 -3.49
C THR A 129 9.66 10.97 -4.46
N GLY A 130 10.03 10.72 -5.71
CA GLY A 130 9.15 10.18 -6.76
C GLY A 130 8.72 8.73 -6.52
N SER A 131 9.52 7.96 -5.77
CA SER A 131 9.29 6.52 -5.54
C SER A 131 8.20 6.19 -4.51
N LEU A 132 7.64 7.18 -3.82
CA LEU A 132 6.55 6.97 -2.85
C LEU A 132 5.35 6.25 -3.47
N TRP A 133 4.91 6.70 -4.65
CA TRP A 133 3.76 6.08 -5.33
C TRP A 133 4.09 4.68 -5.85
N LEU A 134 5.31 4.50 -6.36
CA LEU A 134 5.79 3.22 -6.89
C LEU A 134 5.80 2.14 -5.80
N SER A 135 6.40 2.46 -4.65
CA SER A 135 6.56 1.55 -3.52
C SER A 135 5.24 1.24 -2.81
N LEU A 136 4.34 2.23 -2.66
CA LEU A 136 2.98 2.01 -2.19
C LEU A 136 2.17 1.13 -3.16
N GLY A 137 2.25 1.42 -4.45
CA GLY A 137 1.61 0.62 -5.51
C GLY A 137 2.07 -0.84 -5.48
N LEU A 138 3.37 -1.07 -5.43
CA LEU A 138 3.97 -2.40 -5.33
C LEU A 138 3.47 -3.16 -4.10
N SER A 139 3.54 -2.52 -2.93
CA SER A 139 3.17 -3.17 -1.67
C SER A 139 1.68 -3.53 -1.62
N LEU A 140 0.81 -2.67 -2.17
CA LEU A 140 -0.62 -2.94 -2.29
C LEU A 140 -0.93 -4.02 -3.34
N ALA A 141 -0.23 -4.02 -4.48
CA ALA A 141 -0.40 -5.04 -5.51
C ALA A 141 -0.08 -6.43 -4.93
N ILE A 142 1.03 -6.55 -4.21
CA ILE A 142 1.45 -7.79 -3.55
C ILE A 142 0.41 -8.21 -2.50
N GLN A 143 -0.02 -7.29 -1.63
CA GLN A 143 -1.06 -7.58 -0.63
C GLN A 143 -2.33 -8.11 -1.30
N ASN A 144 -2.81 -7.43 -2.34
CA ASN A 144 -4.03 -7.81 -3.05
C ASN A 144 -3.88 -9.17 -3.75
N ALA A 145 -2.71 -9.47 -4.33
CA ALA A 145 -2.43 -10.78 -4.93
C ALA A 145 -2.51 -11.91 -3.90
N VAL A 146 -1.94 -11.71 -2.70
CA VAL A 146 -2.00 -12.69 -1.61
C VAL A 146 -3.45 -12.88 -1.12
N VAL A 147 -4.20 -11.80 -0.93
CA VAL A 147 -5.62 -11.86 -0.52
C VAL A 147 -6.47 -12.56 -1.58
N HIS A 148 -6.23 -12.27 -2.87
CA HIS A 148 -6.91 -12.94 -3.97
C HIS A 148 -6.62 -14.45 -3.99
N ALA A 149 -5.36 -14.84 -3.81
CA ALA A 149 -4.97 -16.23 -3.73
C ALA A 149 -5.66 -16.97 -2.56
N LYS A 150 -5.82 -16.29 -1.41
CA LYS A 150 -6.58 -16.84 -0.26
C LYS A 150 -8.05 -17.03 -0.60
N ALA A 151 -8.70 -16.04 -1.22
CA ALA A 151 -10.10 -16.17 -1.64
C ALA A 151 -10.29 -17.34 -2.61
N ARG A 152 -9.42 -17.48 -3.62
CA ARG A 152 -9.43 -18.59 -4.57
C ARG A 152 -9.24 -19.95 -3.91
N ARG A 153 -8.28 -20.07 -2.98
CA ARG A 153 -8.05 -21.32 -2.24
C ARG A 153 -9.23 -21.71 -1.34
N ALA A 154 -9.98 -20.73 -0.86
CA ALA A 154 -11.18 -20.93 -0.08
C ALA A 154 -12.45 -21.14 -0.93
N GLY A 155 -12.35 -21.13 -2.27
CA GLY A 155 -13.49 -21.28 -3.16
C GLY A 155 -14.47 -20.10 -3.16
N LEU A 156 -14.03 -18.92 -2.69
CA LEU A 156 -14.91 -17.76 -2.54
C LEU A 156 -14.98 -16.93 -3.83
N THR A 157 -16.20 -16.54 -4.21
CA THR A 157 -16.46 -15.70 -5.38
C THR A 157 -15.96 -14.28 -5.16
N VAL A 158 -15.18 -13.73 -6.10
CA VAL A 158 -14.73 -12.33 -6.07
C VAL A 158 -15.62 -11.52 -7.01
N ALA A 159 -16.26 -10.47 -6.50
CA ALA A 159 -17.10 -9.61 -7.33
C ALA A 159 -16.26 -8.88 -8.39
N THR A 160 -16.83 -8.60 -9.55
CA THR A 160 -16.15 -7.83 -10.61
C THR A 160 -16.02 -6.36 -10.23
N ASP A 161 -17.12 -5.74 -9.80
CA ASP A 161 -17.21 -4.35 -9.35
C ASP A 161 -18.37 -4.12 -8.35
N ALA A 162 -18.63 -2.86 -8.00
CA ALA A 162 -19.68 -2.50 -7.06
C ALA A 162 -21.10 -2.62 -7.66
N SER A 163 -21.24 -2.53 -8.99
CA SER A 163 -22.54 -2.72 -9.67
C SER A 163 -23.00 -4.17 -9.60
N ALA A 164 -22.08 -5.13 -9.70
CA ALA A 164 -22.39 -6.55 -9.54
C ALA A 164 -23.05 -6.85 -8.18
N LEU A 165 -22.58 -6.20 -7.10
CA LEU A 165 -23.16 -6.34 -5.77
C LEU A 165 -24.60 -5.80 -5.68
N ALA A 166 -24.94 -4.78 -6.47
CA ALA A 166 -26.26 -4.16 -6.42
C ALA A 166 -27.34 -4.96 -7.16
N VAL A 167 -26.94 -5.88 -8.06
CA VAL A 167 -27.86 -6.73 -8.84
C VAL A 167 -28.31 -7.94 -8.01
N ASP A 168 -27.41 -8.53 -7.23
CA ASP A 168 -27.66 -9.73 -6.44
C ASP A 168 -28.58 -9.50 -5.21
N HIS A 169 -28.78 -8.23 -4.84
CA HIS A 169 -29.66 -7.82 -3.75
C HIS A 169 -31.07 -7.37 -4.21
N ARG A 170 -31.40 -7.49 -5.51
CA ARG A 170 -32.74 -7.23 -6.06
C ARG A 170 -33.48 -8.53 -6.31
#